data_AF-A0A8D1EFW4-F1
#
_entry.id   AF-A0A8D1EFW4-F1
#
_cell.length_a   1.000
_cell.length_b   1.000
_cell.length_c   1.000
_cell.angle_alpha   90.00
_cell.angle_beta   90.00
_cell.angle_gamma   90.00
#
_symmetry.space_group_name_H-M   'P 1'
#
loop_
_entity.id
_entity.type
_entity.pdbx_description
1 polymer ?
#
loop_
_entity_poly.entity_id
_entity_poly.type
_entity_poly.pdbx_seq_one_letter_code
_entity_poly.pdbx_strand_id
1 'polypeptide(L)'
;MDGCRVEEGALQVGTEPLLQPYKESLQGRGLRVGHFKSGCSGRDSSHSLSVTSAQQPHISKRSLLPVLHIRTVRPAKVPQQPTNPLFDSIPQTKPSARSSFPETGGSGLRNGVEADVQSVSPVFPLSCVVQQYAWGKMGSNSEVARLLASSDALAQISEDKPYAELWMGTHPRGDSKILDNRISQKTLGQWIAENQECLGSKVKDTFSGKLPFLFKVLSVETALSIQAHPNKELAEKLHLQAPQHYPDANHKPEIAIALTSFQGLCGFRPVEEIVTFLTKVPEFQFLIGDSAATQLKQSISHDSQAVASALRSCFSHLMNSEKKVVVEQLNLLVKRISQQDCVECMACSDNTVRAGLTPKFIDVSTLCEMLSYTPSPSQDRLFPPTQSQEDPYLVIYDPPVPDFTVMKMEVPGSVPEYKVLALDSASILLMVQGTVTASTPTAQATIPLQRGGVLFIGANESVSLKLTMPEDLLMFRACCLL
;
A
#
# COMPACT_ATOMS: atom_id res chain seq x y z
N MET A 1 -11.43 20.43 -3.50
CA MET A 1 -10.44 19.40 -3.14
C MET A 1 -11.15 18.07 -3.24
N ASP A 2 -10.60 17.04 -3.89
CA ASP A 2 -11.10 15.65 -3.83
C ASP A 2 -10.08 14.73 -4.54
N GLY A 3 -9.27 14.01 -3.75
CA GLY A 3 -8.37 12.97 -4.24
C GLY A 3 -9.09 11.64 -4.49
N CYS A 4 -8.33 10.60 -4.88
CA CYS A 4 -8.87 9.23 -4.85
C CYS A 4 -9.00 8.80 -3.38
N ARG A 5 -10.19 8.99 -2.80
CA ARG A 5 -10.52 8.61 -1.43
C ARG A 5 -10.74 7.10 -1.38
N VAL A 6 -9.72 6.38 -0.95
CA VAL A 6 -9.81 4.95 -0.64
C VAL A 6 -10.29 4.85 0.81
N GLU A 7 -11.54 4.45 1.00
CA GLU A 7 -12.06 4.10 2.33
C GLU A 7 -11.76 2.64 2.65
N GLU A 8 -11.91 1.77 1.66
CA GLU A 8 -11.45 0.38 1.65
C GLU A 8 -10.83 0.08 0.27
N GLY A 9 -9.66 -0.56 0.23
CA GLY A 9 -8.98 -0.91 -1.01
C GLY A 9 -7.46 -0.81 -0.95
N ALA A 10 -6.82 -1.26 -2.03
CA ALA A 10 -5.38 -1.18 -2.21
C ALA A 10 -5.02 -0.41 -3.49
N LEU A 11 -3.85 0.21 -3.51
CA LEU A 11 -3.25 0.87 -4.67
C LEU A 11 -1.91 0.20 -4.98
N GLN A 12 -1.74 -0.33 -6.19
CA GLN A 12 -0.43 -0.76 -6.68
C GLN A 12 0.32 0.44 -7.27
N VAL A 13 1.58 0.61 -6.88
CA VAL A 13 2.43 1.74 -7.28
C VAL A 13 3.81 1.21 -7.70
N GLY A 14 4.22 1.46 -8.93
CA GLY A 14 5.51 1.00 -9.47
C GLY A 14 5.40 -0.30 -10.28
N THR A 15 6.10 -0.31 -11.44
CA THR A 15 6.17 -1.35 -12.48
C THR A 15 4.81 -1.90 -12.96
N GLU A 16 4.49 -1.61 -14.23
CA GLU A 16 3.22 -2.04 -14.84
C GLU A 16 3.04 -3.57 -14.86
N PRO A 17 1.81 -4.07 -14.71
CA PRO A 17 1.53 -5.50 -14.87
C PRO A 17 1.74 -5.92 -16.33
N LEU A 18 2.39 -7.07 -16.54
CA LEU A 18 2.40 -7.77 -17.83
C LEU A 18 1.00 -8.36 -18.12
N LEU A 19 0.05 -7.50 -18.49
CA LEU A 19 -1.30 -7.88 -18.86
C LEU A 19 -1.32 -8.59 -20.23
N GLN A 20 -1.13 -9.91 -20.21
CA GLN A 20 -1.50 -10.76 -21.33
C GLN A 20 -3.04 -10.85 -21.41
N PRO A 21 -3.67 -10.56 -22.57
CA PRO A 21 -5.11 -10.45 -22.66
C PRO A 21 -5.79 -11.83 -22.72
N TYR A 22 -6.37 -12.26 -21.60
CA TYR A 22 -7.33 -13.38 -21.61
C TYR A 22 -8.63 -12.92 -22.29
N LYS A 23 -8.86 -13.39 -23.52
CA LYS A 23 -10.16 -13.22 -24.20
C LYS A 23 -11.11 -14.30 -23.73
N GLU A 24 -12.26 -13.92 -23.18
CA GLU A 24 -13.42 -14.79 -23.23
C GLU A 24 -14.72 -14.02 -23.45
N SER A 25 -15.64 -14.65 -24.17
CA SER A 25 -16.78 -14.00 -24.81
C SER A 25 -18.05 -14.11 -23.98
N LEU A 26 -18.78 -13.00 -23.81
CA LEU A 26 -20.22 -13.06 -23.54
C LEU A 26 -20.99 -12.11 -24.45
N GLN A 27 -21.81 -12.71 -25.32
CA GLN A 27 -22.72 -12.00 -26.20
C GLN A 27 -23.97 -11.54 -25.43
N GLY A 28 -24.33 -10.27 -25.64
CA GLY A 28 -25.72 -9.84 -25.84
C GLY A 28 -26.73 -10.00 -24.70
N ARG A 29 -27.22 -8.84 -24.21
CA ARG A 29 -28.65 -8.48 -24.21
C ARG A 29 -28.80 -6.99 -23.97
N GLY A 30 -29.59 -6.32 -24.81
CA GLY A 30 -29.80 -4.87 -24.72
C GLY A 30 -30.82 -4.47 -23.65
N LEU A 31 -30.71 -3.24 -23.15
CA LEU A 31 -31.68 -2.59 -22.28
C LEU A 31 -31.94 -1.16 -22.76
N ARG A 32 -33.19 -0.69 -22.56
CA ARG A 32 -33.76 0.47 -23.25
C ARG A 32 -33.46 1.79 -22.53
N VAL A 33 -33.30 2.85 -23.31
CA VAL A 33 -33.23 4.23 -22.80
C VAL A 33 -34.59 4.70 -22.31
N GLY A 34 -34.65 5.26 -21.10
CA GLY A 34 -35.80 6.00 -20.57
C GLY A 34 -35.45 7.47 -20.37
N HIS A 35 -36.20 8.37 -21.00
CA HIS A 35 -36.11 9.82 -20.77
C HIS A 35 -36.96 10.26 -19.57
N PHE A 36 -36.46 11.22 -18.77
CA PHE A 36 -37.30 12.12 -17.96
C PHE A 36 -36.69 13.53 -17.91
N LYS A 37 -37.54 14.56 -17.82
CA LYS A 37 -37.19 16.00 -17.95
C LYS A 37 -37.51 16.81 -16.68
N SER A 38 -36.68 17.84 -16.45
CA SER A 38 -36.97 19.19 -15.93
C SER A 38 -37.56 19.44 -14.52
N GLY A 39 -36.98 20.43 -13.83
CA GLY A 39 -37.57 21.19 -12.72
C GLY A 39 -36.60 22.28 -12.20
N CYS A 40 -37.05 23.53 -12.01
CA CYS A 40 -36.20 24.71 -11.72
C CYS A 40 -36.58 25.49 -10.44
N SER A 41 -35.76 26.49 -10.09
CA SER A 41 -35.89 27.54 -9.03
C SER A 41 -35.54 27.12 -7.58
N GLY A 42 -34.96 27.97 -6.70
CA GLY A 42 -34.36 29.32 -6.86
C GLY A 42 -34.66 30.27 -5.68
N ARG A 43 -33.67 31.02 -5.15
CA ARG A 43 -33.74 32.37 -4.48
C ARG A 43 -32.49 32.72 -3.64
N ASP A 44 -32.23 34.02 -3.52
CA ASP A 44 -31.10 34.67 -2.84
C ASP A 44 -31.37 35.08 -1.38
N SER A 45 -30.30 35.36 -0.62
CA SER A 45 -30.26 36.44 0.38
C SER A 45 -28.81 36.81 0.72
N SER A 46 -28.56 38.07 1.11
CA SER A 46 -27.23 38.68 1.20
C SER A 46 -26.94 39.29 2.57
N HIS A 47 -25.69 39.17 3.04
CA HIS A 47 -25.14 40.00 4.13
C HIS A 47 -23.65 40.28 3.91
N SER A 48 -23.22 41.51 4.23
CA SER A 48 -21.87 42.02 4.05
C SER A 48 -21.14 42.19 5.38
N LEU A 49 -19.86 41.79 5.43
CA LEU A 49 -18.94 42.14 6.51
C LEU A 49 -17.55 42.47 5.95
N SER A 50 -16.89 43.44 6.59
CA SER A 50 -15.65 44.07 6.14
C SER A 50 -14.39 43.32 6.56
N VAL A 51 -13.37 43.28 5.70
CA VAL A 51 -12.04 42.73 5.98
C VAL A 51 -11.00 43.84 6.13
N THR A 52 -10.23 43.81 7.22
CA THR A 52 -9.00 44.61 7.40
C THR A 52 -7.78 43.81 6.97
N SER A 53 -6.73 44.50 6.50
CA SER A 53 -5.59 43.90 5.81
C SER A 53 -4.58 43.21 6.73
N ALA A 54 -4.01 42.10 6.24
CA ALA A 54 -2.78 41.50 6.75
C ALA A 54 -1.91 41.01 5.57
N GLN A 55 -0.61 40.85 5.80
CA GLN A 55 0.42 40.91 4.76
C GLN A 55 0.70 39.59 4.02
N GLN A 56 1.25 39.72 2.80
CA GLN A 56 1.62 38.60 1.92
C GLN A 56 2.83 37.80 2.42
N PRO A 57 2.81 36.47 2.29
CA PRO A 57 4.02 35.63 2.27
C PRO A 57 4.28 35.00 0.88
N HIS A 58 5.54 34.65 0.62
CA HIS A 58 6.03 34.16 -0.67
C HIS A 58 5.53 32.75 -1.04
N ILE A 59 5.14 32.54 -2.31
CA ILE A 59 4.56 31.28 -2.82
C ILE A 59 5.33 30.80 -4.07
N SER A 60 5.45 29.47 -4.33
CA SER A 60 6.35 28.89 -5.36
C SER A 60 5.88 27.57 -6.04
N LYS A 61 5.91 27.50 -7.39
CA LYS A 61 5.73 26.33 -8.33
C LYS A 61 4.53 25.36 -8.14
N ARG A 62 3.58 25.62 -7.25
CA ARG A 62 2.90 24.60 -6.41
C ARG A 62 1.57 23.94 -6.83
N SER A 63 0.68 24.63 -7.53
CA SER A 63 -0.77 24.36 -7.56
C SER A 63 -1.36 24.41 -8.98
N LEU A 64 -0.51 24.32 -10.00
CA LEU A 64 -0.92 24.12 -11.41
C LEU A 64 -1.05 22.64 -11.80
N LEU A 65 -0.72 21.73 -10.88
CA LEU A 65 -0.91 20.29 -11.00
C LEU A 65 -2.26 19.77 -10.46
N PRO A 66 -2.89 20.33 -9.41
CA PRO A 66 -4.30 20.11 -9.05
C PRO A 66 -5.26 20.41 -10.19
N VAL A 67 -4.83 21.25 -11.14
CA VAL A 67 -5.54 21.47 -12.40
C VAL A 67 -5.78 20.16 -13.12
N LEU A 68 -4.87 19.19 -13.08
CA LEU A 68 -5.10 17.88 -13.68
C LEU A 68 -6.10 16.98 -12.91
N HIS A 69 -6.71 17.37 -11.77
CA HIS A 69 -7.36 16.34 -10.91
C HIS A 69 -8.40 16.76 -9.83
N ILE A 70 -9.72 16.86 -10.11
CA ILE A 70 -10.79 16.86 -9.06
C ILE A 70 -12.18 16.33 -9.54
N ARG A 71 -12.71 15.24 -8.94
CA ARG A 71 -14.13 15.04 -8.45
C ARG A 71 -14.36 13.64 -7.82
N THR A 72 -15.15 13.54 -6.75
CA THR A 72 -15.63 12.28 -6.10
C THR A 72 -16.86 11.63 -6.73
N VAL A 73 -17.03 10.32 -6.48
CA VAL A 73 -18.31 9.60 -6.48
C VAL A 73 -18.73 9.29 -5.03
N ARG A 74 -20.03 9.33 -4.71
CA ARG A 74 -20.57 8.87 -3.41
C ARG A 74 -21.03 7.41 -3.54
N PRO A 75 -20.85 6.55 -2.51
CA PRO A 75 -21.42 5.20 -2.54
C PRO A 75 -22.95 5.25 -2.57
N ALA A 76 -23.55 4.40 -3.40
CA ALA A 76 -24.98 4.08 -3.29
C ALA A 76 -25.22 3.17 -2.09
N LYS A 77 -26.39 3.26 -1.45
CA LYS A 77 -26.76 2.35 -0.36
C LYS A 77 -26.72 0.90 -0.83
N VAL A 78 -25.97 0.06 -0.13
CA VAL A 78 -26.11 -1.41 -0.22
C VAL A 78 -27.54 -1.78 0.22
N PRO A 79 -28.32 -2.51 -0.60
CA PRO A 79 -29.60 -3.04 -0.17
C PRO A 79 -29.39 -4.15 0.88
N GLN A 80 -30.08 -4.07 2.00
CA GLN A 80 -30.18 -5.21 2.92
C GLN A 80 -30.87 -6.37 2.21
N GLN A 81 -30.26 -7.56 2.20
CA GLN A 81 -30.95 -8.80 1.83
C GLN A 81 -31.43 -9.56 3.08
N PRO A 82 -32.58 -10.26 2.98
CA PRO A 82 -33.27 -10.76 4.15
C PRO A 82 -32.72 -12.10 4.66
N THR A 83 -32.75 -12.26 5.97
CA THR A 83 -32.56 -13.54 6.66
C THR A 83 -33.69 -14.52 6.30
N ASN A 84 -33.35 -15.79 6.09
CA ASN A 84 -34.27 -16.90 6.37
C ASN A 84 -33.49 -18.16 6.81
N PRO A 85 -33.95 -18.89 7.85
CA PRO A 85 -33.30 -20.09 8.34
C PRO A 85 -33.85 -21.35 7.66
N LEU A 86 -33.09 -22.44 7.66
CA LEU A 86 -33.63 -23.81 7.52
C LEU A 86 -32.66 -24.83 8.15
N PHE A 87 -33.17 -25.59 9.12
CA PHE A 87 -32.68 -26.94 9.47
C PHE A 87 -32.89 -27.85 8.22
N ASP A 88 -32.20 -28.98 8.00
CA ASP A 88 -32.28 -30.14 8.89
C ASP A 88 -31.33 -31.31 8.48
N SER A 89 -31.20 -32.27 9.41
CA SER A 89 -30.86 -33.70 9.22
C SER A 89 -29.44 -34.15 8.80
N ILE A 90 -28.85 -34.99 9.68
CA ILE A 90 -27.64 -35.80 9.54
C ILE A 90 -28.03 -37.25 9.18
N PRO A 91 -27.17 -38.04 8.51
CA PRO A 91 -27.01 -39.44 8.90
C PRO A 91 -25.57 -39.83 9.25
N GLN A 92 -25.41 -40.55 10.36
CA GLN A 92 -24.14 -41.14 10.79
C GLN A 92 -23.88 -42.48 10.08
N THR A 93 -22.60 -42.79 9.79
CA THR A 93 -22.11 -44.18 9.78
C THR A 93 -20.68 -44.25 10.33
N LYS A 94 -20.36 -45.38 10.99
CA LYS A 94 -19.08 -45.66 11.69
C LYS A 94 -18.94 -47.20 11.80
N PRO A 95 -17.78 -47.76 12.18
CA PRO A 95 -16.69 -48.15 11.29
C PRO A 95 -16.49 -49.69 11.21
N SER A 96 -15.55 -50.16 10.39
CA SER A 96 -15.03 -51.54 10.42
C SER A 96 -13.48 -51.56 10.40
N ALA A 97 -12.86 -52.70 10.75
CA ALA A 97 -11.52 -52.72 11.34
C ALA A 97 -10.57 -53.82 10.83
N ARG A 98 -9.26 -53.58 11.06
CA ARG A 98 -8.13 -54.53 11.22
C ARG A 98 -7.76 -55.51 10.09
N SER A 99 -6.46 -55.50 9.74
CA SER A 99 -5.62 -56.72 9.74
C SER A 99 -4.11 -56.40 9.84
N SER A 100 -3.33 -57.37 10.32
CA SER A 100 -1.86 -57.38 10.53
C SER A 100 -1.26 -58.64 9.87
N PHE A 101 0.04 -58.91 9.74
CA PHE A 101 1.32 -58.46 10.36
C PHE A 101 2.44 -58.79 9.30
N PRO A 102 3.77 -58.98 9.56
CA PRO A 102 4.64 -58.82 10.75
C PRO A 102 5.96 -58.01 10.48
N GLU A 103 6.84 -57.98 11.49
CA GLU A 103 8.18 -57.34 11.51
C GLU A 103 9.33 -58.26 11.05
N THR A 104 10.43 -57.65 10.58
CA THR A 104 11.85 -57.99 10.87
C THR A 104 12.66 -56.68 10.70
N GLY A 105 13.78 -56.36 11.35
CA GLY A 105 14.58 -57.03 12.38
C GLY A 105 16.04 -56.54 12.24
N GLY A 106 16.61 -55.79 13.20
CA GLY A 106 17.98 -55.26 13.05
C GLY A 106 18.48 -54.37 14.20
N SER A 107 19.35 -54.92 15.05
CA SER A 107 19.96 -54.23 16.20
C SER A 107 21.15 -53.33 15.83
N GLY A 108 21.28 -52.16 16.46
CA GLY A 108 22.43 -51.27 16.28
C GLY A 108 22.61 -50.24 17.40
N LEU A 109 23.09 -50.68 18.57
CA LEU A 109 23.47 -49.76 19.66
C LEU A 109 24.71 -48.94 19.26
N ARG A 110 24.54 -47.63 19.12
CA ARG A 110 25.63 -46.65 19.20
C ARG A 110 25.25 -45.55 20.18
N ASN A 111 25.89 -45.54 21.34
CA ASN A 111 25.84 -44.43 22.28
C ASN A 111 26.66 -43.26 21.71
N GLY A 112 26.05 -42.50 20.80
CA GLY A 112 26.45 -41.11 20.56
C GLY A 112 25.63 -40.23 21.47
N VAL A 113 26.28 -39.50 22.39
CA VAL A 113 25.63 -38.36 23.04
C VAL A 113 25.68 -37.21 22.03
N GLU A 114 24.79 -37.26 21.04
CA GLU A 114 24.42 -36.07 20.31
C GLU A 114 23.75 -35.14 21.33
N ALA A 115 24.37 -33.99 21.58
CA ALA A 115 23.69 -32.92 22.26
C ALA A 115 22.51 -32.53 21.36
N ASP A 116 21.29 -32.81 21.83
CA ASP A 116 20.05 -32.42 21.16
C ASP A 116 20.00 -30.89 21.11
N VAL A 117 20.58 -30.32 20.05
CA VAL A 117 20.46 -28.90 19.72
C VAL A 117 19.04 -28.71 19.26
N GLN A 118 18.14 -28.53 20.22
CA GLN A 118 16.75 -28.17 19.97
C GLN A 118 16.74 -26.97 19.03
N SER A 119 16.37 -27.22 17.78
CA SER A 119 16.28 -26.19 16.76
C SER A 119 15.25 -25.18 17.24
N VAL A 120 15.68 -23.94 17.42
CA VAL A 120 14.77 -22.90 17.91
C VAL A 120 13.71 -22.68 16.85
N SER A 121 12.44 -22.89 17.22
CA SER A 121 11.28 -22.70 16.34
C SER A 121 11.42 -21.37 15.60
N PRO A 122 11.34 -21.34 14.25
CA PRO A 122 11.52 -20.12 13.47
C PRO A 122 10.25 -19.24 13.50
N VAL A 123 9.59 -19.18 14.65
CA VAL A 123 8.43 -18.33 14.94
C VAL A 123 8.66 -17.57 16.24
N PHE A 124 8.86 -16.26 16.14
CA PHE A 124 9.26 -15.42 17.27
C PHE A 124 8.85 -13.95 17.10
N PRO A 125 8.62 -13.22 18.20
CA PRO A 125 8.22 -11.83 18.16
C PRO A 125 9.37 -10.90 17.72
N LEU A 126 9.00 -9.81 17.03
CA LEU A 126 9.92 -8.78 16.54
C LEU A 126 9.64 -7.42 17.20
N SER A 127 10.70 -6.67 17.48
CA SER A 127 10.65 -5.24 17.76
C SER A 127 11.11 -4.47 16.53
N CYS A 128 10.22 -3.62 16.01
CA CYS A 128 10.34 -3.02 14.69
C CYS A 128 10.70 -1.52 14.76
N VAL A 129 11.42 -1.04 13.74
CA VAL A 129 12.05 0.29 13.79
C VAL A 129 11.10 1.38 13.31
N VAL A 130 10.90 2.41 14.14
CA VAL A 130 10.16 3.62 13.76
C VAL A 130 11.08 4.65 13.12
N GLN A 131 10.67 5.18 11.96
CA GLN A 131 11.29 6.32 11.30
C GLN A 131 10.52 7.60 11.63
N GLN A 132 11.22 8.61 12.17
CA GLN A 132 10.65 9.89 12.58
C GLN A 132 10.81 10.98 11.50
N TYR A 133 10.31 10.72 10.29
CA TYR A 133 10.39 11.68 9.18
C TYR A 133 9.39 12.83 9.38
N ALA A 134 9.81 14.07 9.08
CA ALA A 134 9.02 15.29 9.32
C ALA A 134 7.65 15.37 8.61
N TRP A 135 7.36 14.47 7.66
CA TRP A 135 6.05 14.38 7.00
C TRP A 135 5.02 13.54 7.78
N GLY A 136 5.47 12.80 8.80
CA GLY A 136 4.63 11.88 9.57
C GLY A 136 3.73 12.58 10.58
N LYS A 137 2.66 11.88 10.99
CA LYS A 137 1.76 12.36 12.04
C LYS A 137 2.49 12.52 13.38
N MET A 138 2.15 13.58 14.11
CA MET A 138 2.75 13.89 15.41
C MET A 138 2.14 13.04 16.53
N GLY A 139 2.98 12.50 17.41
CA GLY A 139 2.55 11.88 18.65
C GLY A 139 1.51 10.75 18.48
N SER A 140 0.59 10.67 19.44
CA SER A 140 -0.49 9.68 19.48
C SER A 140 -1.52 9.84 18.35
N ASN A 141 -1.47 10.91 17.56
CA ASN A 141 -2.27 11.02 16.32
C ASN A 141 -1.75 10.08 15.22
N SER A 142 -0.48 9.66 15.29
CA SER A 142 0.10 8.66 14.40
C SER A 142 -0.35 7.24 14.73
N GLU A 143 -0.75 6.50 13.69
CA GLU A 143 -0.98 5.07 13.81
C GLU A 143 0.32 4.31 14.12
N VAL A 144 1.47 4.77 13.61
CA VAL A 144 2.79 4.19 13.93
C VAL A 144 3.12 4.36 15.42
N ALA A 145 2.79 5.50 16.01
CA ALA A 145 2.95 5.72 17.45
C ALA A 145 2.02 4.81 18.27
N ARG A 146 0.74 4.69 17.88
CA ARG A 146 -0.23 3.84 18.57
C ARG A 146 0.14 2.35 18.52
N LEU A 147 0.61 1.85 17.38
CA LEU A 147 1.12 0.48 17.26
C LEU A 147 2.36 0.26 18.15
N LEU A 148 3.31 1.21 18.17
CA LEU A 148 4.48 1.11 19.04
C LEU A 148 4.09 1.07 20.53
N ALA A 149 3.26 2.01 20.99
CA ALA A 149 2.80 2.07 22.39
C ALA A 149 1.96 0.85 22.81
N SER A 150 1.28 0.21 21.85
CA SER A 150 0.51 -1.02 22.11
C SER A 150 1.40 -2.26 22.18
N SER A 151 2.54 -2.30 21.50
CA SER A 151 3.42 -3.47 21.43
C SER A 151 4.55 -3.47 22.46
N ASP A 152 4.99 -2.30 22.91
CA ASP A 152 6.02 -2.15 23.95
C ASP A 152 5.49 -1.26 25.09
N ALA A 153 5.24 -1.88 26.25
CA ALA A 153 4.76 -1.19 27.45
C ALA A 153 5.77 -0.18 28.05
N LEU A 154 7.03 -0.19 27.59
CA LEU A 154 8.05 0.78 27.96
C LEU A 154 8.18 1.93 26.95
N ALA A 155 7.51 1.84 25.79
CA ALA A 155 7.60 2.86 24.76
C ALA A 155 6.86 4.15 25.17
N GLN A 156 7.62 5.23 25.36
CA GLN A 156 7.07 6.56 25.61
C GLN A 156 6.88 7.31 24.28
N ILE A 157 5.64 7.74 24.02
CA ILE A 157 5.31 8.56 22.86
C ILE A 157 5.59 10.03 23.16
N SER A 158 6.37 10.67 22.30
CA SER A 158 6.70 12.08 22.34
C SER A 158 5.68 12.83 21.48
N GLU A 159 4.73 13.53 22.09
CA GLU A 159 3.61 14.16 21.36
C GLU A 159 4.05 15.27 20.38
N ASP A 160 5.27 15.78 20.55
CA ASP A 160 5.94 16.78 19.72
C ASP A 160 6.73 16.19 18.53
N LYS A 161 6.84 14.86 18.41
CA LYS A 161 7.65 14.20 17.37
C LYS A 161 6.78 13.50 16.31
N PRO A 162 7.23 13.48 15.04
CA PRO A 162 6.55 12.75 13.99
C PRO A 162 6.88 11.25 14.06
N TYR A 163 5.88 10.41 13.87
CA TYR A 163 6.00 8.95 13.77
C TYR A 163 5.52 8.55 12.37
N ALA A 164 6.44 8.37 11.43
CA ALA A 164 6.13 8.37 10.00
C ALA A 164 6.03 6.96 9.38
N GLU A 165 7.00 6.09 9.65
CA GLU A 165 7.01 4.71 9.14
C GLU A 165 7.38 3.72 10.27
N LEU A 166 6.68 2.59 10.36
CA LEU A 166 7.12 1.40 11.12
C LEU A 166 7.71 0.38 10.14
N TRP A 167 8.94 -0.08 10.35
CA TRP A 167 9.65 -0.98 9.43
C TRP A 167 9.76 -2.39 9.98
N MET A 168 9.29 -3.35 9.19
CA MET A 168 9.26 -4.77 9.52
C MET A 168 9.98 -5.56 8.43
N GLY A 169 11.20 -6.03 8.71
CA GLY A 169 12.04 -6.76 7.75
C GLY A 169 13.53 -6.67 8.09
N THR A 170 14.38 -6.91 7.09
CA THR A 170 15.84 -7.03 7.24
C THR A 170 16.63 -5.84 6.66
N HIS A 171 15.96 -4.73 6.35
CA HIS A 171 16.59 -3.59 5.69
C HIS A 171 17.70 -2.97 6.58
N PRO A 172 18.94 -2.74 6.10
CA PRO A 172 20.07 -2.35 6.96
C PRO A 172 19.88 -1.12 7.87
N ARG A 173 19.10 -0.11 7.44
CA ARG A 173 18.75 1.08 8.24
C ARG A 173 17.57 0.88 9.23
N GLY A 174 17.08 -0.35 9.40
CA GLY A 174 15.91 -0.66 10.23
C GLY A 174 15.61 -2.16 10.25
N ASP A 175 16.63 -2.97 10.51
CA ASP A 175 16.54 -4.42 10.66
C ASP A 175 15.80 -4.74 11.97
N SER A 176 14.72 -5.52 11.88
CA SER A 176 13.86 -5.86 13.02
C SER A 176 14.67 -6.60 14.10
N LYS A 177 14.53 -6.19 15.36
CA LYS A 177 15.16 -6.88 16.49
C LYS A 177 14.33 -8.10 16.91
N ILE A 178 15.00 -9.15 17.36
CA ILE A 178 14.34 -10.36 17.87
C ILE A 178 14.06 -10.18 19.36
N LEU A 179 12.81 -10.44 19.78
CA LEU A 179 12.37 -10.34 21.19
C LEU A 179 12.37 -11.68 21.93
N ASP A 180 13.04 -12.69 21.38
CA ASP A 180 13.15 -14.03 21.95
C ASP A 180 14.57 -14.28 22.49
N ASN A 181 14.69 -14.41 23.82
CA ASN A 181 15.97 -14.64 24.49
C ASN A 181 16.57 -16.04 24.22
N ARG A 182 15.81 -16.96 23.59
CA ARG A 182 16.32 -18.26 23.12
C ARG A 182 17.18 -18.11 21.87
N ILE A 183 17.02 -17.01 21.14
CA ILE A 183 17.75 -16.72 19.90
C ILE A 183 18.97 -15.85 20.22
N SER A 184 20.15 -16.30 19.77
CA SER A 184 21.41 -15.62 20.08
C SER A 184 21.58 -14.31 19.29
N GLN A 185 21.14 -14.34 18.03
CA GLN A 185 21.15 -13.28 17.03
C GLN A 185 20.25 -12.13 17.48
N LYS A 186 20.67 -10.89 17.23
CA LYS A 186 19.95 -9.69 17.72
C LYS A 186 18.94 -9.14 16.73
N THR A 187 19.10 -9.45 15.45
CA THR A 187 18.22 -8.97 14.38
C THR A 187 17.77 -10.08 13.45
N LEU A 188 16.67 -9.83 12.73
CA LEU A 188 16.10 -10.75 11.76
C LEU A 188 17.07 -11.00 10.59
N GLY A 189 17.79 -9.97 10.14
CA GLY A 189 18.82 -10.11 9.11
C GLY A 189 19.96 -11.05 9.51
N GLN A 190 20.41 -10.97 10.77
CA GLN A 190 21.41 -11.91 11.31
C GLN A 190 20.87 -13.34 11.37
N TRP A 191 19.65 -13.51 11.89
CA TRP A 191 19.01 -14.83 11.96
C TRP A 191 18.86 -15.48 10.58
N ILE A 192 18.32 -14.76 9.59
CA ILE A 192 18.10 -15.29 8.24
C ILE A 192 19.43 -15.62 7.54
N ALA A 193 20.49 -14.82 7.74
CA ALA A 193 21.80 -15.10 7.15
C ALA A 193 22.38 -16.46 7.58
N GLU A 194 22.12 -16.87 8.82
CA GLU A 194 22.57 -18.15 9.41
C GLU A 194 21.55 -19.30 9.24
N ASN A 195 20.27 -18.99 8.96
CA ASN A 195 19.17 -19.95 8.91
C ASN A 195 18.36 -19.84 7.59
N GLN A 196 19.02 -19.75 6.44
CA GLN A 196 18.38 -19.41 5.16
C GLN A 196 17.24 -20.35 4.74
N GLU A 197 17.22 -21.60 5.20
CA GLU A 197 16.10 -22.54 4.96
C GLU A 197 14.76 -22.01 5.49
N CYS A 198 14.76 -21.14 6.51
CA CYS A 198 13.53 -20.53 7.03
C CYS A 198 12.83 -19.61 6.01
N LEU A 199 13.48 -19.25 4.90
CA LEU A 199 12.88 -18.49 3.80
C LEU A 199 11.93 -19.33 2.93
N GLY A 200 12.08 -20.65 2.92
CA GLY A 200 11.50 -21.52 1.89
C GLY A 200 12.44 -21.63 0.69
N SER A 201 12.52 -22.83 0.09
CA SER A 201 13.54 -23.16 -0.92
C SER A 201 13.53 -22.22 -2.12
N LYS A 202 12.35 -21.99 -2.72
CA LYS A 202 12.18 -21.10 -3.87
C LYS A 202 12.61 -19.66 -3.61
N VAL A 203 12.23 -19.12 -2.44
CA VAL A 203 12.53 -17.73 -2.04
C VAL A 203 14.02 -17.56 -1.81
N LYS A 204 14.64 -18.50 -1.09
CA LYS A 204 16.09 -18.56 -0.88
C LYS A 204 16.84 -18.57 -2.21
N ASP A 205 16.46 -19.43 -3.15
CA ASP A 205 17.19 -19.57 -4.42
C ASP A 205 16.98 -18.35 -5.34
N THR A 206 15.75 -17.83 -5.42
CA THR A 206 15.40 -16.68 -6.28
C THR A 206 16.00 -15.37 -5.77
N PHE A 207 16.03 -15.16 -4.46
CA PHE A 207 16.49 -13.92 -3.83
C PHE A 207 17.83 -14.04 -3.10
N SER A 208 18.61 -15.08 -3.41
CA SER A 208 19.98 -15.29 -2.91
C SER A 208 20.08 -15.26 -1.37
N GLY A 209 19.20 -16.00 -0.69
CA GLY A 209 19.18 -16.14 0.77
C GLY A 209 18.72 -14.88 1.52
N LYS A 210 17.99 -13.97 0.87
CA LYS A 210 17.48 -12.71 1.46
C LYS A 210 15.96 -12.69 1.49
N LEU A 211 15.40 -11.99 2.49
CA LEU A 211 14.00 -11.60 2.49
C LEU A 211 13.76 -10.56 1.37
N PRO A 212 12.86 -10.80 0.40
CA PRO A 212 12.71 -9.94 -0.79
C PRO A 212 11.94 -8.64 -0.55
N PHE A 213 11.24 -8.51 0.59
CA PHE A 213 10.35 -7.39 0.86
C PHE A 213 10.69 -6.64 2.16
N LEU A 214 10.22 -5.40 2.23
CA LEU A 214 10.20 -4.58 3.44
C LEU A 214 8.75 -4.17 3.74
N PHE A 215 8.15 -4.80 4.75
CA PHE A 215 6.77 -4.50 5.13
C PHE A 215 6.73 -3.25 6.02
N LYS A 216 5.70 -2.40 5.86
CA LYS A 216 5.59 -1.12 6.57
C LYS A 216 4.17 -0.75 6.95
N VAL A 217 4.05 0.01 8.03
CA VAL A 217 2.91 0.91 8.28
C VAL A 217 3.38 2.35 8.08
N LEU A 218 2.61 3.16 7.36
CA LEU A 218 2.87 4.59 7.15
C LEU A 218 1.79 5.41 7.86
N SER A 219 2.17 6.49 8.55
CA SER A 219 1.23 7.47 9.09
C SER A 219 1.55 8.87 8.58
N VAL A 220 0.89 9.23 7.47
CA VAL A 220 1.17 10.44 6.69
C VAL A 220 0.36 11.62 7.21
N GLU A 221 1.02 12.74 7.50
CA GLU A 221 0.40 14.04 7.79
C GLU A 221 0.48 14.96 6.57
N THR A 222 1.70 15.12 6.02
CA THR A 222 1.94 15.95 4.84
C THR A 222 2.19 15.08 3.61
N ALA A 223 1.67 15.49 2.46
CA ALA A 223 1.85 14.78 1.19
C ALA A 223 3.32 14.42 0.89
N LEU A 224 3.55 13.17 0.48
CA LEU A 224 4.86 12.66 0.07
C LEU A 224 5.24 13.14 -1.34
N SER A 225 6.52 13.07 -1.69
CA SER A 225 7.01 13.37 -3.03
C SER A 225 6.30 12.53 -4.09
N ILE A 226 5.90 13.15 -5.20
CA ILE A 226 5.56 12.41 -6.43
C ILE A 226 6.80 11.61 -6.83
N GLN A 227 6.63 10.31 -7.03
CA GLN A 227 7.69 9.37 -7.36
C GLN A 227 7.23 8.42 -8.47
N ALA A 228 8.19 7.91 -9.21
CA ALA A 228 8.05 6.79 -10.12
C ALA A 228 9.35 5.98 -10.02
N HIS A 229 9.23 4.65 -10.11
CA HIS A 229 10.36 3.74 -9.94
C HIS A 229 10.69 3.07 -11.28
N PRO A 230 11.98 2.94 -11.65
CA PRO A 230 12.38 2.24 -12.86
C PRO A 230 12.01 0.75 -12.78
N ASN A 231 11.85 0.12 -13.95
CA ASN A 231 11.83 -1.34 -14.04
C ASN A 231 13.24 -1.93 -13.78
N LYS A 232 13.34 -3.24 -13.67
CA LYS A 232 14.58 -3.93 -13.29
C LYS A 232 15.76 -3.60 -14.22
N GLU A 233 15.55 -3.71 -15.53
CA GLU A 233 16.60 -3.40 -16.52
C GLU A 233 17.07 -1.94 -16.49
N LEU A 234 16.15 -0.99 -16.25
CA LEU A 234 16.48 0.42 -16.18
C LEU A 234 17.18 0.75 -14.84
N ALA A 235 16.77 0.13 -13.74
CA ALA A 235 17.43 0.26 -12.45
C ALA A 235 18.90 -0.19 -12.52
N GLU A 236 19.18 -1.33 -13.17
CA GLU A 236 20.54 -1.81 -13.43
C GLU A 236 21.38 -0.80 -14.23
N LYS A 237 20.84 -0.28 -15.34
CA LYS A 237 21.51 0.73 -16.18
C LYS A 237 21.80 2.02 -15.40
N LEU A 238 20.83 2.52 -14.66
CA LEU A 238 20.93 3.76 -13.88
C LEU A 238 21.89 3.63 -12.68
N HIS A 239 21.89 2.48 -11.99
CA HIS A 239 22.83 2.18 -10.90
C HIS A 239 24.28 2.16 -11.40
N LEU A 240 24.53 1.55 -12.57
CA LEU A 240 25.86 1.53 -13.19
C LEU A 240 26.34 2.92 -13.64
N GLN A 241 25.43 3.79 -14.09
CA GLN A 241 25.75 5.12 -14.61
C GLN A 241 25.87 6.20 -13.52
N ALA A 242 25.03 6.15 -12.49
CA ALA A 242 24.93 7.18 -11.45
C ALA A 242 24.59 6.57 -10.07
N PRO A 243 25.47 5.75 -9.48
CA PRO A 243 25.21 5.03 -8.23
C PRO A 243 24.94 5.96 -7.02
N GLN A 244 25.38 7.22 -7.09
CA GLN A 244 25.08 8.26 -6.08
C GLN A 244 23.61 8.75 -6.11
N HIS A 245 22.88 8.48 -7.19
CA HIS A 245 21.46 8.83 -7.34
C HIS A 245 20.56 7.58 -7.34
N TYR A 246 21.08 6.47 -7.85
CA TYR A 246 20.43 5.16 -7.91
C TYR A 246 21.27 4.18 -7.07
N PRO A 247 21.02 4.05 -5.76
CA PRO A 247 21.93 3.38 -4.82
C PRO A 247 21.97 1.85 -4.97
N ASP A 248 21.02 1.27 -5.69
CA ASP A 248 20.94 -0.15 -5.98
C ASP A 248 20.31 -0.40 -7.37
N ALA A 249 20.49 -1.63 -7.85
CA ALA A 249 20.05 -2.08 -9.16
C ALA A 249 18.70 -2.82 -9.13
N ASN A 250 17.82 -2.54 -8.17
CA ASN A 250 16.52 -3.22 -8.06
C ASN A 250 15.36 -2.39 -8.58
N HIS A 251 14.34 -3.08 -9.09
CA HIS A 251 13.02 -2.45 -9.21
C HIS A 251 12.41 -2.21 -7.83
N LYS A 252 11.32 -1.44 -7.79
CA LYS A 252 10.62 -1.15 -6.55
C LYS A 252 9.11 -1.15 -6.76
N PRO A 253 8.49 -2.33 -6.95
CA PRO A 253 7.05 -2.47 -6.85
C PRO A 253 6.59 -2.18 -5.42
N GLU A 254 5.45 -1.53 -5.28
CA GLU A 254 4.83 -1.17 -4.01
C GLU A 254 3.33 -1.47 -4.05
N ILE A 255 2.77 -1.86 -2.91
CA ILE A 255 1.31 -1.86 -2.69
C ILE A 255 1.00 -1.09 -1.41
N ALA A 256 -0.04 -0.27 -1.44
CA ALA A 256 -0.54 0.46 -0.29
C ALA A 256 -1.98 0.02 0.00
N ILE A 257 -2.22 -0.57 1.18
CA ILE A 257 -3.55 -0.95 1.66
C ILE A 257 -3.99 0.05 2.73
N ALA A 258 -5.19 0.61 2.59
CA ALA A 258 -5.70 1.62 3.50
C ALA A 258 -6.11 1.02 4.86
N LEU A 259 -5.40 1.39 5.94
CA LEU A 259 -5.83 1.12 7.34
C LEU A 259 -6.86 2.15 7.85
N THR A 260 -6.86 3.33 7.25
CA THR A 260 -7.78 4.45 7.48
C THR A 260 -8.00 5.14 6.13
N SER A 261 -9.02 6.01 6.02
CA SER A 261 -9.25 6.79 4.79
C SER A 261 -7.97 7.41 4.25
N PHE A 262 -7.61 7.04 3.02
CA PHE A 262 -6.36 7.40 2.37
C PHE A 262 -6.60 8.19 1.09
N GLN A 263 -5.66 9.07 0.74
CA GLN A 263 -5.66 9.81 -0.51
C GLN A 263 -4.28 9.73 -1.16
N GLY A 264 -4.25 9.30 -2.42
CA GLY A 264 -3.02 9.21 -3.23
C GLY A 264 -3.21 9.84 -4.61
N LEU A 265 -2.07 10.14 -5.26
CA LEU A 265 -1.99 10.43 -6.69
C LEU A 265 -1.38 9.20 -7.37
N CYS A 266 -2.05 8.64 -8.37
CA CYS A 266 -1.58 7.43 -9.05
C CYS A 266 -1.92 7.47 -10.55
N GLY A 267 -0.89 7.48 -11.39
CA GLY A 267 -1.02 7.48 -12.86
C GLY A 267 -1.56 8.77 -13.49
N PHE A 268 -1.67 8.75 -14.82
CA PHE A 268 -2.26 9.84 -15.61
C PHE A 268 -3.78 9.69 -15.71
N ARG A 269 -4.48 10.82 -15.82
CA ARG A 269 -5.94 10.89 -16.06
C ARG A 269 -6.34 10.44 -17.47
N PRO A 270 -7.62 10.06 -17.67
CA PRO A 270 -8.30 10.15 -18.96
C PRO A 270 -8.00 11.48 -19.68
N VAL A 271 -7.72 11.39 -20.98
CA VAL A 271 -7.24 12.53 -21.79
C VAL A 271 -8.25 13.66 -21.84
N GLU A 272 -9.54 13.32 -21.89
CA GLU A 272 -10.68 14.23 -21.95
C GLU A 272 -10.74 15.14 -20.72
N GLU A 273 -10.37 14.61 -19.56
CA GLU A 273 -10.30 15.37 -18.32
C GLU A 273 -9.10 16.32 -18.35
N ILE A 274 -7.92 15.85 -18.79
CA ILE A 274 -6.72 16.70 -18.96
C ILE A 274 -7.00 17.84 -19.96
N VAL A 275 -7.67 17.55 -21.07
CA VAL A 275 -8.07 18.53 -22.09
C VAL A 275 -9.13 19.50 -21.59
N THR A 276 -10.09 19.03 -20.78
CA THR A 276 -11.04 19.89 -20.07
C THR A 276 -10.30 20.89 -19.17
N PHE A 277 -9.25 20.44 -18.49
CA PHE A 277 -8.46 21.25 -17.59
C PHE A 277 -7.49 22.22 -18.30
N LEU A 278 -6.86 21.80 -19.41
CA LEU A 278 -6.17 22.70 -20.36
C LEU A 278 -7.08 23.80 -20.91
N THR A 279 -8.40 23.62 -20.88
CA THR A 279 -9.37 24.60 -21.37
C THR A 279 -9.90 25.50 -20.25
N LYS A 280 -10.05 24.96 -19.02
CA LYS A 280 -10.62 25.68 -17.86
C LYS A 280 -9.58 26.44 -17.02
N VAL A 281 -8.29 26.18 -17.22
CA VAL A 281 -7.22 26.74 -16.39
C VAL A 281 -6.10 27.30 -17.25
N PRO A 282 -6.15 28.61 -17.57
CA PRO A 282 -5.17 29.27 -18.45
C PRO A 282 -3.72 29.12 -17.96
N GLU A 283 -3.49 29.16 -16.66
CA GLU A 283 -2.15 29.12 -16.07
C GLU A 283 -1.47 27.75 -16.26
N PHE A 284 -2.25 26.67 -16.36
CA PHE A 284 -1.75 25.34 -16.68
C PHE A 284 -1.52 25.20 -18.19
N GLN A 285 -2.45 25.69 -19.00
CA GLN A 285 -2.32 25.73 -20.45
C GLN A 285 -1.05 26.49 -20.88
N PHE A 286 -0.76 27.63 -20.23
CA PHE A 286 0.45 28.41 -20.43
C PHE A 286 1.74 27.60 -20.24
N LEU A 287 1.79 26.72 -19.23
CA LEU A 287 2.97 25.89 -18.95
C LEU A 287 3.13 24.68 -19.87
N ILE A 288 2.01 24.19 -20.41
CA ILE A 288 2.01 23.10 -21.39
C ILE A 288 2.33 23.64 -22.78
N GLY A 289 1.95 24.89 -23.07
CA GLY A 289 2.15 25.56 -24.34
C GLY A 289 1.14 25.12 -25.41
N ASP A 290 0.84 26.03 -26.35
CA ASP A 290 -0.19 25.84 -27.37
C ASP A 290 0.02 24.59 -28.23
N SER A 291 1.28 24.30 -28.59
CA SER A 291 1.63 23.16 -29.45
C SER A 291 1.29 21.82 -28.79
N ALA A 292 1.81 21.55 -27.58
CA ALA A 292 1.54 20.29 -26.89
C ALA A 292 0.08 20.18 -26.44
N ALA A 293 -0.55 21.28 -26.00
CA ALA A 293 -1.97 21.30 -25.68
C ALA A 293 -2.85 20.99 -26.91
N THR A 294 -2.45 21.42 -28.10
CA THR A 294 -3.15 21.12 -29.36
C THR A 294 -2.94 19.66 -29.79
N GLN A 295 -1.71 19.15 -29.69
CA GLN A 295 -1.40 17.73 -29.93
C GLN A 295 -2.26 16.82 -29.05
N LEU A 296 -2.38 17.13 -27.75
CA LEU A 296 -3.20 16.33 -26.82
C LEU A 296 -4.70 16.40 -27.14
N LYS A 297 -5.21 17.60 -27.49
CA LYS A 297 -6.59 17.77 -27.95
C LYS A 297 -6.90 16.96 -29.20
N GLN A 298 -5.96 16.90 -30.14
CA GLN A 298 -6.10 16.11 -31.37
C GLN A 298 -6.04 14.60 -31.07
N SER A 299 -5.16 14.16 -30.16
CA SER A 299 -4.92 12.74 -29.88
C SER A 299 -6.12 11.93 -29.37
N ILE A 300 -7.20 12.57 -28.88
CA ILE A 300 -8.40 11.89 -28.35
C ILE A 300 -9.03 10.92 -29.37
N SER A 301 -8.94 11.22 -30.68
CA SER A 301 -9.47 10.37 -31.76
C SER A 301 -8.46 9.39 -32.38
N HIS A 302 -7.29 9.21 -31.76
CA HIS A 302 -6.20 8.37 -32.28
C HIS A 302 -5.93 7.14 -31.39
N ASP A 303 -4.94 6.33 -31.78
CA ASP A 303 -4.49 5.19 -30.99
C ASP A 303 -3.77 5.59 -29.69
N SER A 304 -3.53 4.59 -28.83
CA SER A 304 -2.87 4.74 -27.54
C SER A 304 -1.43 5.27 -27.65
N GLN A 305 -0.73 5.02 -28.75
CA GLN A 305 0.65 5.46 -28.94
C GLN A 305 0.71 6.97 -29.26
N ALA A 306 -0.22 7.46 -30.08
CA ALA A 306 -0.39 8.89 -30.33
C ALA A 306 -0.75 9.66 -29.05
N VAL A 307 -1.65 9.10 -28.24
CA VAL A 307 -2.03 9.64 -26.92
C VAL A 307 -0.84 9.68 -25.97
N ALA A 308 -0.10 8.58 -25.82
CA ALA A 308 1.08 8.50 -24.96
C ALA A 308 2.15 9.53 -25.37
N SER A 309 2.40 9.68 -26.68
CA SER A 309 3.32 10.68 -27.23
C SER A 309 2.88 12.13 -26.93
N ALA A 310 1.59 12.44 -27.09
CA ALA A 310 1.06 13.77 -26.77
C ALA A 310 1.07 14.08 -25.26
N LEU A 311 0.80 13.08 -24.40
CA LEU A 311 0.93 13.20 -22.95
C LEU A 311 2.39 13.41 -22.54
N ARG A 312 3.34 12.68 -23.16
CA ARG A 312 4.78 12.87 -22.96
C ARG A 312 5.24 14.27 -23.35
N SER A 313 4.77 14.79 -24.49
CA SER A 313 5.01 16.17 -24.93
C SER A 313 4.52 17.19 -23.90
N CYS A 314 3.29 17.03 -23.41
CA CYS A 314 2.72 17.89 -22.36
C CYS A 314 3.52 17.85 -21.05
N PHE A 315 3.78 16.65 -20.54
CA PHE A 315 4.50 16.46 -19.28
C PHE A 315 5.94 16.98 -19.35
N SER A 316 6.62 16.76 -20.49
CA SER A 316 7.99 17.22 -20.71
C SER A 316 8.09 18.75 -20.67
N HIS A 317 7.15 19.49 -21.29
CA HIS A 317 7.13 20.96 -21.19
C HIS A 317 6.93 21.45 -19.75
N LEU A 318 6.03 20.83 -18.99
CA LEU A 318 5.79 21.18 -17.59
C LEU A 318 7.03 20.94 -16.71
N MET A 319 7.69 19.80 -16.88
CA MET A 319 8.86 19.43 -16.07
C MET A 319 10.11 20.25 -16.42
N ASN A 320 10.29 20.63 -17.70
CA ASN A 320 11.41 21.47 -18.15
C ASN A 320 11.17 22.98 -17.98
N SER A 321 9.95 23.43 -17.67
CA SER A 321 9.64 24.84 -17.38
C SER A 321 10.53 25.40 -16.26
N GLU A 322 11.05 26.63 -16.40
CA GLU A 322 11.94 27.25 -15.40
C GLU A 322 11.37 27.30 -13.98
N LYS A 323 12.24 27.31 -12.94
CA LYS A 323 11.78 27.38 -11.54
C LYS A 323 10.85 28.58 -11.30
N LYS A 324 11.16 29.73 -11.89
CA LYS A 324 10.43 30.99 -11.73
C LYS A 324 9.08 31.01 -12.46
N VAL A 325 8.98 30.47 -13.68
CA VAL A 325 7.75 30.61 -14.50
C VAL A 325 6.53 29.89 -13.87
N VAL A 326 6.67 28.64 -13.42
CA VAL A 326 5.55 27.96 -12.71
C VAL A 326 5.29 28.62 -11.33
N VAL A 327 6.23 29.37 -10.73
CA VAL A 327 5.97 30.20 -9.53
C VAL A 327 5.04 31.37 -9.85
N GLU A 328 5.19 31.98 -11.01
CA GLU A 328 4.37 33.14 -11.39
C GLU A 328 2.97 32.69 -11.77
N GLN A 329 2.87 31.70 -12.67
CA GLN A 329 1.61 31.06 -13.04
C GLN A 329 0.86 30.46 -11.84
N LEU A 330 1.60 30.01 -10.83
CA LEU A 330 1.01 29.50 -9.59
C LEU A 330 0.17 30.57 -8.91
N ASN A 331 0.82 31.71 -8.68
CA ASN A 331 0.31 32.74 -7.81
C ASN A 331 -0.90 33.40 -8.47
N LEU A 332 -0.91 33.43 -9.81
CA LEU A 332 -2.10 33.71 -10.62
C LEU A 332 -3.24 32.72 -10.36
N LEU A 333 -2.99 31.40 -10.41
CA LEU A 333 -4.02 30.40 -10.16
C LEU A 333 -4.56 30.42 -8.72
N VAL A 334 -3.70 30.50 -7.71
CA VAL A 334 -4.12 30.63 -6.30
C VAL A 334 -4.98 31.88 -6.15
N LYS A 335 -4.49 33.03 -6.62
CA LYS A 335 -5.25 34.30 -6.60
C LYS A 335 -6.60 34.16 -7.32
N ARG A 336 -6.65 33.51 -8.48
CA ARG A 336 -7.88 33.33 -9.26
C ARG A 336 -8.89 32.43 -8.56
N ILE A 337 -8.45 31.37 -7.88
CA ILE A 337 -9.34 30.49 -7.11
C ILE A 337 -9.85 31.22 -5.85
N SER A 338 -8.95 31.87 -5.09
CA SER A 338 -9.31 32.63 -3.88
C SER A 338 -10.11 33.91 -4.14
N GLN A 339 -10.30 34.32 -5.40
CA GLN A 339 -11.13 35.46 -5.81
C GLN A 339 -12.50 35.05 -6.39
N GLN A 340 -12.82 33.74 -6.43
CA GLN A 340 -14.17 33.26 -6.73
C GLN A 340 -14.95 33.11 -5.43
N ASP A 341 -16.21 33.54 -5.41
CA ASP A 341 -17.10 33.38 -4.26
C ASP A 341 -17.31 31.89 -3.95
N CYS A 342 -16.52 31.37 -3.02
CA CYS A 342 -16.62 30.03 -2.52
C CYS A 342 -16.64 30.03 -0.99
N VAL A 343 -17.54 29.25 -0.40
CA VAL A 343 -17.56 29.02 1.05
C VAL A 343 -16.44 28.03 1.37
N GLU A 344 -15.26 28.57 1.62
CA GLU A 344 -14.08 27.80 2.02
C GLU A 344 -14.10 27.56 3.54
N CYS A 345 -14.27 26.30 3.94
CA CYS A 345 -14.14 25.86 5.32
C CYS A 345 -12.91 24.93 5.41
N MET A 346 -11.82 25.44 5.98
CA MET A 346 -10.58 24.72 6.17
C MET A 346 -10.45 24.28 7.64
N ALA A 347 -9.80 23.15 7.88
CA ALA A 347 -9.18 22.90 9.18
C ALA A 347 -8.08 23.95 9.43
N CYS A 348 -7.72 24.20 10.70
CA CYS A 348 -6.62 25.09 11.06
C CYS A 348 -5.27 24.44 10.69
N SER A 349 -4.92 24.43 9.40
CA SER A 349 -3.74 23.76 8.85
C SER A 349 -3.23 24.49 7.60
N ASP A 350 -2.06 25.11 7.71
CA ASP A 350 -1.39 25.83 6.60
C ASP A 350 -0.65 24.88 5.62
N ASN A 351 -1.01 23.59 5.62
CA ASN A 351 -0.31 22.53 4.89
C ASN A 351 -0.62 22.54 3.38
N THR A 352 -0.02 23.48 2.64
CA THR A 352 -0.05 23.44 1.16
C THR A 352 0.76 22.24 0.63
N VAL A 353 0.38 21.67 -0.52
CA VAL A 353 1.01 20.51 -1.21
C VAL A 353 1.89 20.95 -2.39
N ARG A 354 3.14 20.44 -2.55
CA ARG A 354 4.15 20.82 -3.61
C ARG A 354 4.15 19.71 -4.69
N ALA A 355 4.89 19.88 -5.80
CA ALA A 355 5.21 18.80 -6.73
C ALA A 355 6.43 19.11 -7.65
N GLY A 356 7.62 19.46 -7.16
CA GLY A 356 8.07 19.71 -5.78
C GLY A 356 7.83 18.56 -4.78
N LEU A 357 7.74 18.91 -3.49
CA LEU A 357 7.72 18.05 -2.29
C LEU A 357 9.05 17.37 -1.97
N THR A 358 10.04 17.53 -2.83
CA THR A 358 11.42 17.21 -2.51
C THR A 358 12.32 18.44 -2.71
N PRO A 359 13.25 18.72 -1.78
CA PRO A 359 14.42 19.56 -2.03
C PRO A 359 15.55 18.77 -2.70
N LYS A 360 15.39 17.45 -2.90
CA LYS A 360 16.39 16.58 -3.53
C LYS A 360 16.41 16.77 -5.05
N PHE A 361 17.45 16.22 -5.67
CA PHE A 361 17.62 16.13 -7.13
C PHE A 361 16.41 15.47 -7.82
N ILE A 362 16.13 15.89 -9.06
CA ILE A 362 15.11 15.34 -9.95
C ILE A 362 15.78 15.14 -11.31
N ASP A 363 15.91 13.89 -11.76
CA ASP A 363 16.33 13.60 -13.13
C ASP A 363 15.14 13.76 -14.08
N VAL A 364 15.05 14.92 -14.74
CA VAL A 364 13.92 15.24 -15.62
C VAL A 364 13.95 14.43 -16.92
N SER A 365 15.12 14.08 -17.45
CA SER A 365 15.21 13.30 -18.70
C SER A 365 14.75 11.87 -18.46
N THR A 366 15.37 11.20 -17.49
CA THR A 366 15.03 9.83 -17.10
C THR A 366 13.56 9.72 -16.70
N LEU A 367 13.03 10.68 -15.93
CA LEU A 367 11.60 10.70 -15.58
C LEU A 367 10.69 10.85 -16.81
N CYS A 368 11.03 11.72 -17.76
CA CYS A 368 10.23 11.90 -18.99
C CYS A 368 10.43 10.76 -20.01
N GLU A 369 11.40 9.88 -19.82
CA GLU A 369 11.66 8.71 -20.66
C GLU A 369 11.05 7.42 -20.10
N MET A 370 11.06 7.21 -18.78
CA MET A 370 10.67 5.95 -18.15
C MET A 370 9.17 5.77 -17.89
N LEU A 371 8.36 6.82 -18.02
CA LEU A 371 6.92 6.75 -17.81
C LEU A 371 6.21 6.14 -19.02
N SER A 372 5.23 5.26 -18.80
CA SER A 372 4.42 4.63 -19.87
C SER A 372 3.42 5.58 -20.52
N TYR A 373 3.07 6.68 -19.85
CA TYR A 373 2.06 7.65 -20.28
C TYR A 373 0.66 7.06 -20.52
N THR A 374 0.33 5.93 -19.89
CA THR A 374 -0.98 5.27 -19.98
C THR A 374 -2.05 6.03 -19.14
N PRO A 375 -3.02 6.74 -19.77
CA PRO A 375 -4.11 7.39 -19.06
C PRO A 375 -5.16 6.37 -18.62
N SER A 376 -5.70 6.50 -17.41
CA SER A 376 -6.88 5.72 -17.00
C SER A 376 -7.67 6.38 -15.86
N PRO A 377 -8.98 6.09 -15.73
CA PRO A 377 -9.79 6.45 -14.57
C PRO A 377 -9.17 6.00 -13.24
N SER A 378 -9.47 6.72 -12.16
CA SER A 378 -8.92 6.41 -10.82
C SER A 378 -9.33 5.06 -10.27
N GLN A 379 -10.50 4.54 -10.67
CA GLN A 379 -10.99 3.22 -10.27
C GLN A 379 -10.07 2.10 -10.78
N ASP A 380 -9.47 2.27 -11.97
CA ASP A 380 -8.56 1.30 -12.61
C ASP A 380 -7.16 1.30 -11.96
N ARG A 381 -6.93 2.14 -10.95
CA ARG A 381 -5.72 2.16 -10.12
C ARG A 381 -5.88 1.39 -8.80
N LEU A 382 -7.11 0.97 -8.48
CA LEU A 382 -7.37 0.10 -7.34
C LEU A 382 -6.93 -1.32 -7.69
N PHE A 383 -6.11 -1.92 -6.83
CA PHE A 383 -5.71 -3.31 -6.95
C PHE A 383 -6.83 -4.22 -6.40
N PRO A 384 -7.45 -5.09 -7.22
CA PRO A 384 -8.52 -5.98 -6.76
C PRO A 384 -7.92 -7.16 -5.98
N PRO A 385 -8.33 -7.40 -4.72
CA PRO A 385 -7.90 -8.58 -4.00
C PRO A 385 -8.70 -9.83 -4.38
N THR A 386 -8.14 -10.99 -4.03
CA THR A 386 -8.77 -12.30 -4.16
C THR A 386 -9.18 -12.83 -2.79
N GLN A 387 -10.44 -13.22 -2.61
CA GLN A 387 -10.89 -13.94 -1.41
C GLN A 387 -10.31 -15.37 -1.42
N SER A 388 -9.78 -15.84 -0.29
CA SER A 388 -9.33 -17.23 -0.15
C SER A 388 -10.51 -18.21 -0.25
N GLN A 389 -10.29 -19.34 -0.92
CA GLN A 389 -11.27 -20.44 -0.99
C GLN A 389 -11.23 -21.35 0.25
N GLU A 390 -10.11 -21.35 0.97
CA GLU A 390 -9.88 -22.22 2.14
C GLU A 390 -10.17 -21.51 3.47
N ASP A 391 -10.15 -20.17 3.47
CA ASP A 391 -10.33 -19.35 4.67
C ASP A 391 -11.28 -18.17 4.39
N PRO A 392 -12.48 -18.14 5.00
CA PRO A 392 -13.46 -17.08 4.77
C PRO A 392 -13.06 -15.72 5.34
N TYR A 393 -12.03 -15.66 6.20
CA TYR A 393 -11.55 -14.42 6.82
C TYR A 393 -10.35 -13.82 6.09
N LEU A 394 -9.81 -14.51 5.08
CA LEU A 394 -8.57 -14.16 4.40
C LEU A 394 -8.81 -13.55 3.00
N VAL A 395 -8.31 -12.33 2.83
CA VAL A 395 -8.28 -11.57 1.59
C VAL A 395 -6.83 -11.39 1.14
N ILE A 396 -6.50 -11.77 -0.10
CA ILE A 396 -5.14 -11.82 -0.63
C ILE A 396 -4.93 -10.70 -1.66
N TYR A 397 -3.89 -9.90 -1.46
CA TYR A 397 -3.40 -8.89 -2.39
C TYR A 397 -2.09 -9.39 -3.01
N ASP A 398 -2.18 -9.94 -4.22
CA ASP A 398 -1.08 -10.62 -4.91
C ASP A 398 -0.68 -9.85 -6.18
N PRO A 399 0.09 -8.76 -6.08
CA PRO A 399 0.54 -8.01 -7.25
C PRO A 399 1.41 -8.89 -8.15
N PRO A 400 1.42 -8.70 -9.48
CA PRO A 400 2.14 -9.55 -10.42
C PRO A 400 3.66 -9.29 -10.42
N VAL A 401 4.29 -9.51 -9.28
CA VAL A 401 5.72 -9.40 -9.02
C VAL A 401 6.14 -10.55 -8.08
N PRO A 402 7.34 -11.14 -8.25
CA PRO A 402 7.79 -12.24 -7.41
C PRO A 402 8.15 -11.80 -5.98
N ASP A 403 8.35 -10.49 -5.75
CA ASP A 403 8.93 -9.96 -4.52
C ASP A 403 8.02 -10.12 -3.28
N PHE A 404 6.69 -9.99 -3.42
CA PHE A 404 5.76 -10.11 -2.29
C PHE A 404 4.28 -10.30 -2.62
N THR A 405 3.57 -10.87 -1.66
CA THR A 405 2.11 -10.93 -1.51
C THR A 405 1.73 -10.35 -0.13
N VAL A 406 0.58 -9.69 -0.01
CA VAL A 406 0.05 -9.23 1.29
C VAL A 406 -1.33 -9.83 1.57
N MET A 407 -1.45 -10.51 2.70
CA MET A 407 -2.68 -11.16 3.17
C MET A 407 -3.31 -10.30 4.27
N LYS A 408 -4.58 -9.91 4.12
CA LYS A 408 -5.42 -9.26 5.14
C LYS A 408 -6.33 -10.32 5.77
N MET A 409 -6.38 -10.40 7.09
CA MET A 409 -7.26 -11.31 7.83
C MET A 409 -8.17 -10.52 8.76
N GLU A 410 -9.48 -10.74 8.66
CA GLU A 410 -10.53 -10.11 9.47
C GLU A 410 -11.36 -11.18 10.15
N VAL A 411 -11.01 -11.50 11.40
CA VAL A 411 -11.58 -12.64 12.14
C VAL A 411 -12.53 -12.11 13.23
N PRO A 412 -13.82 -12.46 13.21
CA PRO A 412 -14.76 -12.03 14.24
C PRO A 412 -14.38 -12.54 15.64
N GLY A 413 -14.62 -11.74 16.67
CA GLY A 413 -14.37 -12.08 18.08
C GLY A 413 -15.20 -13.25 18.63
N SER A 414 -16.15 -13.76 17.83
CA SER A 414 -16.89 -15.00 18.09
C SER A 414 -16.12 -16.27 17.72
N VAL A 415 -14.99 -16.16 17.00
CA VAL A 415 -14.10 -17.27 16.64
C VAL A 415 -13.03 -17.41 17.73
N PRO A 416 -13.07 -18.41 18.62
CA PRO A 416 -12.20 -18.45 19.81
C PRO A 416 -10.74 -18.82 19.51
N GLU A 417 -10.50 -19.48 18.38
CA GLU A 417 -9.17 -19.84 17.89
C GLU A 417 -9.15 -19.75 16.37
N TYR A 418 -8.13 -19.11 15.82
CA TYR A 418 -7.90 -18.95 14.39
C TYR A 418 -6.49 -19.45 14.02
N LYS A 419 -6.37 -20.23 12.96
CA LYS A 419 -5.10 -20.84 12.55
C LYS A 419 -4.53 -20.14 11.32
N VAL A 420 -3.43 -19.43 11.52
CA VAL A 420 -2.58 -18.92 10.43
C VAL A 420 -1.90 -20.11 9.76
N LEU A 421 -2.29 -20.38 8.51
CA LEU A 421 -1.81 -21.53 7.74
C LEU A 421 -0.31 -21.45 7.40
N ALA A 422 0.31 -22.60 7.19
CA ALA A 422 1.69 -22.67 6.71
C ALA A 422 1.80 -22.21 5.25
N LEU A 423 2.93 -21.60 4.90
CA LEU A 423 3.31 -21.23 3.54
C LEU A 423 4.73 -21.72 3.28
N ASP A 424 5.08 -22.11 2.05
CA ASP A 424 6.48 -22.42 1.67
C ASP A 424 7.30 -21.13 1.46
N SER A 425 7.20 -20.21 2.42
CA SER A 425 7.75 -18.86 2.37
C SER A 425 7.86 -18.26 3.78
N ALA A 426 8.98 -17.61 4.09
CA ALA A 426 9.06 -16.75 5.26
C ALA A 426 8.03 -15.62 5.19
N SER A 427 7.50 -15.25 6.35
CA SER A 427 6.46 -14.24 6.44
C SER A 427 6.54 -13.41 7.71
N ILE A 428 5.95 -12.22 7.66
CA ILE A 428 5.85 -11.29 8.79
C ILE A 428 4.36 -10.99 9.02
N LEU A 429 3.86 -11.34 10.20
CA LEU A 429 2.50 -11.08 10.66
C LEU A 429 2.48 -9.84 11.55
N LEU A 430 1.66 -8.85 11.23
CA LEU A 430 1.35 -7.67 12.04
C LEU A 430 -0.07 -7.80 12.60
N MET A 431 -0.21 -7.67 13.92
CA MET A 431 -1.49 -7.52 14.60
C MET A 431 -1.89 -6.04 14.63
N VAL A 432 -2.96 -5.66 13.93
CA VAL A 432 -3.49 -4.28 13.95
C VAL A 432 -4.61 -4.12 14.98
N GLN A 433 -5.43 -5.14 15.20
CA GLN A 433 -6.49 -5.12 16.22
C GLN A 433 -6.64 -6.49 16.88
N GLY A 434 -6.98 -6.48 18.18
CA GLY A 434 -7.23 -7.66 18.98
C GLY A 434 -6.04 -8.10 19.83
N THR A 435 -6.29 -9.07 20.72
CA THR A 435 -5.30 -9.65 21.63
C THR A 435 -5.44 -11.16 21.68
N VAL A 436 -4.37 -11.87 21.35
CA VAL A 436 -4.31 -13.34 21.24
C VAL A 436 -3.11 -13.91 21.99
N THR A 437 -3.20 -15.20 22.30
CA THR A 437 -2.04 -16.03 22.66
C THR A 437 -1.73 -16.90 21.46
N ALA A 438 -0.55 -16.71 20.86
CA ALA A 438 -0.07 -17.51 19.76
C ALA A 438 0.66 -18.77 20.25
N SER A 439 0.53 -19.87 19.52
CA SER A 439 1.24 -21.13 19.76
C SER A 439 1.54 -21.82 18.44
N THR A 440 2.68 -22.50 18.34
CA THR A 440 3.06 -23.31 17.18
C THR A 440 3.29 -24.76 17.60
N PRO A 441 3.23 -25.73 16.68
CA PRO A 441 3.59 -27.13 16.99
C PRO A 441 5.06 -27.29 17.42
N THR A 442 5.92 -26.36 17.02
CA THR A 442 7.38 -26.41 17.21
C THR A 442 7.87 -25.62 18.42
N ALA A 443 7.06 -24.71 18.99
CA ALA A 443 7.42 -23.90 20.15
C ALA A 443 6.74 -24.42 21.45
N GLN A 444 7.56 -24.73 22.46
CA GLN A 444 7.09 -25.18 23.78
C GLN A 444 6.42 -24.08 24.61
N ALA A 445 6.62 -22.80 24.27
CA ALA A 445 6.09 -21.65 24.99
C ALA A 445 5.10 -20.88 24.11
N THR A 446 4.03 -20.39 24.72
CA THR A 446 3.07 -19.49 24.05
C THR A 446 3.64 -18.08 23.93
N ILE A 447 3.26 -17.38 22.87
CA ILE A 447 3.71 -16.02 22.55
C ILE A 447 2.50 -15.08 22.67
N PRO A 448 2.44 -14.18 23.66
CA PRO A 448 1.38 -13.16 23.72
C PRO A 448 1.54 -12.19 22.53
N LEU A 449 0.44 -11.90 21.84
CA LEU A 449 0.43 -11.02 20.68
C LEU A 449 -0.80 -10.10 20.74
N GLN A 450 -0.56 -8.79 20.77
CA GLN A 450 -1.60 -7.75 20.85
C GLN A 450 -1.39 -6.72 19.74
N ARG A 451 -2.27 -5.71 19.65
CA ARG A 451 -2.12 -4.58 18.71
C ARG A 451 -0.68 -4.06 18.65
N GLY A 452 -0.19 -3.85 17.43
CA GLY A 452 1.19 -3.43 17.13
C GLY A 452 2.22 -4.55 17.19
N GLY A 453 1.87 -5.71 17.76
CA GLY A 453 2.76 -6.86 17.84
C GLY A 453 3.07 -7.43 16.46
N VAL A 454 4.34 -7.78 16.26
CA VAL A 454 4.86 -8.33 15.01
C VAL A 454 5.49 -9.69 15.27
N LEU A 455 5.16 -10.68 14.44
CA LEU A 455 5.67 -12.05 14.53
C LEU A 455 6.38 -12.41 13.23
N PHE A 456 7.63 -12.87 13.30
CA PHE A 456 8.24 -13.59 12.19
C PHE A 456 7.71 -15.02 12.18
N ILE A 457 7.39 -15.55 11.01
CA ILE A 457 6.95 -16.94 10.81
C ILE A 457 7.76 -17.49 9.64
N GLY A 458 8.68 -18.41 9.92
CA GLY A 458 9.46 -19.13 8.91
C GLY A 458 8.59 -20.00 7.99
N ALA A 459 9.16 -20.38 6.84
CA ALA A 459 8.51 -21.27 5.89
C ALA A 459 8.08 -22.60 6.54
N ASN A 460 6.94 -23.09 6.11
CA ASN A 460 6.29 -24.33 6.53
C ASN A 460 5.81 -24.38 8.01
N GLU A 461 5.97 -23.30 8.78
CA GLU A 461 5.37 -23.14 10.11
C GLU A 461 3.92 -22.66 10.06
N SER A 462 3.07 -23.15 10.97
CA SER A 462 1.71 -22.66 11.19
C SER A 462 1.52 -22.20 12.63
N VAL A 463 0.63 -21.22 12.83
CA VAL A 463 0.43 -20.58 14.13
C VAL A 463 -1.06 -20.62 14.51
N SER A 464 -1.37 -21.27 15.63
CA SER A 464 -2.69 -21.15 16.27
C SER A 464 -2.72 -19.86 17.09
N LEU A 465 -3.73 -19.02 16.84
CA LEU A 465 -4.00 -17.79 17.57
C LEU A 465 -5.28 -17.97 18.40
N LYS A 466 -5.12 -18.14 19.71
CA LYS A 466 -6.25 -18.24 20.64
C LYS A 466 -6.61 -16.85 21.17
N LEU A 467 -7.86 -16.43 21.01
CA LEU A 467 -8.32 -15.14 21.52
C LEU A 467 -8.24 -15.10 23.05
N THR A 468 -7.75 -13.99 23.60
CA THR A 468 -7.75 -13.74 25.05
C THR A 468 -9.00 -12.96 25.49
N MET A 469 -9.57 -12.19 24.56
CA MET A 469 -10.79 -11.38 24.71
C MET A 469 -11.65 -11.57 23.44
N PRO A 470 -12.99 -11.47 23.51
CA PRO A 470 -13.89 -11.61 22.37
C PRO A 470 -13.92 -10.32 21.53
N GLU A 471 -12.76 -9.91 21.02
CA GLU A 471 -12.57 -8.75 20.14
C GLU A 471 -12.26 -9.22 18.71
N ASP A 472 -12.76 -8.51 17.70
CA ASP A 472 -12.44 -8.80 16.31
C ASP A 472 -10.94 -8.59 16.03
N LEU A 473 -10.32 -9.54 15.34
CA LEU A 473 -8.93 -9.45 14.92
C LEU A 473 -8.81 -8.79 13.55
N LEU A 474 -7.89 -7.83 13.42
CA LEU A 474 -7.41 -7.34 12.13
C LEU A 474 -5.91 -7.58 12.05
N MET A 475 -5.50 -8.39 11.08
CA MET A 475 -4.10 -8.77 10.89
C MET A 475 -3.67 -8.61 9.43
N PHE A 476 -2.38 -8.34 9.23
CA PHE A 476 -1.75 -8.34 7.91
C PHE A 476 -0.52 -9.23 7.91
N ARG A 477 -0.38 -10.11 6.92
CA ARG A 477 0.79 -10.97 6.74
C ARG A 477 1.44 -10.68 5.39
N ALA A 478 2.69 -10.25 5.41
CA ALA A 478 3.51 -10.13 4.20
C ALA A 478 4.33 -11.42 4.01
N CYS A 479 4.37 -11.94 2.79
CA CYS A 479 5.11 -13.14 2.39
C CYS A 479 5.56 -13.02 0.93
N CYS A 480 6.28 -14.00 0.40
CA CYS A 480 6.69 -14.07 -1.01
C CYS A 480 6.22 -15.42 -1.60
N LEU A 481 5.20 -15.41 -2.46
CA LEU A 481 4.66 -16.62 -3.08
C LEU A 481 5.34 -16.87 -4.44
N LEU A 482 6.00 -18.03 -4.57
CA LEU A 482 6.71 -18.51 -5.77
C LEU A 482 6.30 -19.95 -6.09
#